data_AF-W1Y4B0-F1
#
_entry.id   AF-W1Y4B0-F1
#
_cell.length_a   1.000
_cell.length_b   1.000
_cell.length_c   1.000
_cell.angle_alpha   90.00
_cell.angle_beta   90.00
_cell.angle_gamma   90.00
#
_symmetry.space_group_name_H-M   'P 1'
#
loop_
_entity.id
_entity.type
_entity.pdbx_description
1 polymer ?
#
loop_
_entity_poly.entity_id
_entity_poly.type
_entity_poly.pdbx_seq_one_letter_code
_entity_poly.pdbx_strand_id
1 'polypeptide(L)'
;TVDGVGTYTVAADGTVTFVPEKSFVGTAPAVTVVREDMNGTKASATYTPTVTPVTPTAAPAESSGVQGATQTGKPVFTEGDSRVPMN
;
A
#
# COMPACT_ATOMS: atom_id res chain seq x y z
N THR A 1 -16.06 1.37 0.44
CA THR A 1 -15.02 1.35 -0.63
C THR A 1 -15.24 2.55 -1.52
N VAL A 2 -14.15 3.15 -1.97
CA VAL A 2 -14.13 4.22 -2.96
C VAL A 2 -13.43 3.65 -4.18
N ASP A 3 -14.14 3.63 -5.31
CA ASP A 3 -13.67 3.01 -6.56
C ASP A 3 -12.40 3.71 -7.06
N GLY A 4 -11.39 2.92 -7.43
CA GLY A 4 -10.08 3.42 -7.88
C GLY A 4 -9.19 3.97 -6.75
N VAL A 5 -9.62 3.87 -5.48
CA VAL A 5 -8.92 4.46 -4.34
C VAL A 5 -8.63 3.43 -3.25
N GLY A 6 -9.65 2.74 -2.75
CA GLY A 6 -9.47 1.76 -1.68
C GLY A 6 -10.67 1.56 -0.76
N THR A 7 -10.45 0.80 0.30
CA THR A 7 -11.48 0.39 1.26
C THR A 7 -11.21 0.98 2.64
N TYR A 8 -12.23 1.61 3.22
CA TYR A 8 -12.25 2.03 4.62
C TYR A 8 -13.05 1.03 5.44
N THR A 9 -12.53 0.64 6.59
CA THR A 9 -13.25 -0.15 7.60
C THR A 9 -13.15 0.52 8.96
N VAL A 10 -14.26 0.50 9.71
CA VAL A 10 -14.30 0.99 11.09
C VAL A 10 -14.65 -0.19 11.99
N ALA A 11 -13.75 -0.56 12.89
CA ALA A 11 -13.96 -1.63 13.85
C ALA A 11 -14.79 -1.16 15.06
N ALA A 12 -15.35 -2.12 15.80
CA ALA A 12 -16.19 -1.84 16.97
C ALA A 12 -15.45 -1.15 18.13
N ASP A 13 -14.12 -1.25 18.18
CA ASP A 13 -13.24 -0.52 19.10
C ASP A 13 -12.92 0.91 18.63
N GLY A 14 -13.29 1.26 17.40
CA GLY A 14 -13.13 2.60 16.81
C GLY A 14 -11.88 2.72 15.95
N THR A 15 -11.13 1.63 15.78
CA THR A 15 -10.00 1.57 14.85
C THR A 15 -10.50 1.78 13.43
N VAL A 16 -9.90 2.74 12.72
CA VAL A 16 -10.15 3.01 11.30
C VAL A 16 -8.99 2.45 10.50
N THR A 17 -9.28 1.58 9.53
CA THR A 17 -8.28 1.04 8.60
C THR A 17 -8.61 1.49 7.19
N PHE A 18 -7.58 1.91 6.45
CA PHE A 18 -7.67 2.17 5.03
C PHE A 18 -6.72 1.25 4.27
N VAL A 19 -7.28 0.49 3.32
CA VAL A 19 -6.54 -0.39 2.42
C VAL A 19 -6.64 0.21 1.02
N PRO A 20 -5.57 0.83 0.50
CA PRO A 20 -5.61 1.42 -0.83
C PRO A 20 -5.62 0.35 -1.92
N GLU A 21 -6.17 0.71 -3.08
CA GLU A 21 -5.91 -0.04 -4.30
C GLU A 21 -4.44 0.08 -4.70
N LYS A 22 -3.88 -0.98 -5.32
CA LYS A 22 -2.44 -1.06 -5.62
C LYS A 22 -1.93 0.08 -6.51
N SER A 23 -2.80 0.62 -7.37
CA SER A 23 -2.47 1.72 -8.29
C SER A 23 -2.73 3.10 -7.71
N PHE A 24 -3.35 3.21 -6.53
CA PHE A 24 -3.71 4.50 -5.96
C PHE A 24 -2.51 5.15 -5.27
N VAL A 25 -2.23 6.39 -5.66
CA VAL A 25 -1.20 7.24 -5.06
C VAL A 25 -1.82 8.62 -4.83
N GLY A 26 -1.54 9.21 -3.67
CA GLY A 26 -2.02 10.54 -3.30
C GLY A 26 -2.96 10.52 -2.10
N THR A 27 -3.69 11.61 -1.93
CA THR A 27 -4.60 11.82 -0.80
C THR A 27 -5.97 11.25 -1.13
N ALA A 28 -6.44 10.30 -0.34
CA ALA A 28 -7.76 9.72 -0.51
C ALA A 28 -8.85 10.65 0.03
N PRO A 29 -10.13 10.50 -0.41
CA PRO A 29 -11.23 11.28 0.13
C PRO A 29 -11.35 11.14 1.65
N ALA A 30 -11.67 12.25 2.31
CA ALA A 30 -11.90 12.24 3.75
C ALA A 30 -13.16 11.43 4.09
N VAL A 31 -13.09 10.64 5.16
CA VAL A 31 -14.25 9.95 5.73
C VAL A 31 -14.53 10.49 7.12
N THR A 32 -15.81 10.72 7.42
CA THR A 32 -16.27 11.13 8.76
C THR A 32 -16.69 9.89 9.53
N VAL A 33 -16.03 9.64 10.65
CA VAL A 33 -16.38 8.56 11.59
C VAL A 33 -17.23 9.16 12.70
N VAL A 34 -18.40 8.57 12.94
CA VAL A 34 -19.32 8.98 14.01
C VAL A 34 -19.46 7.84 15.01
N ARG A 35 -19.36 8.15 16.30
CA ARG A 35 -19.60 7.25 17.41
C ARG A 35 -20.70 7.83 18.28
N GLU A 36 -21.58 6.96 18.76
CA GLU A 36 -22.67 7.30 19.67
C GLU A 36 -22.44 6.57 20.99
N ASP A 37 -22.52 7.28 22.11
CA ASP A 37 -22.44 6.67 23.43
C ASP A 37 -23.78 6.02 23.84
N MET A 38 -23.81 5.34 25.00
CA MET A 38 -25.04 4.68 25.49
C MET A 38 -26.19 5.66 25.78
N ASN A 39 -25.89 6.96 25.88
CA ASN A 39 -26.87 8.02 26.15
C ASN A 39 -27.31 8.74 24.87
N GLY A 40 -26.82 8.33 23.69
CA GLY A 40 -27.15 8.95 22.41
C GLY A 40 -26.29 10.15 22.02
N THR A 41 -25.26 10.49 22.81
CA THR A 41 -24.35 11.59 22.49
C THR A 41 -23.41 11.18 21.37
N LYS A 42 -23.37 11.99 20.31
CA LYS A 42 -22.53 11.73 19.13
C LYS A 42 -21.19 12.46 19.22
N ALA A 43 -20.12 11.73 18.97
CA ALA A 43 -18.79 12.28 18.73
C ALA A 43 -18.37 11.94 17.28
N SER A 44 -17.69 12.88 16.61
CA SER A 44 -17.24 12.67 15.23
C SER A 44 -15.79 13.09 15.03
N ALA A 45 -15.09 12.39 14.14
CA ALA A 45 -13.75 12.72 13.71
C ALA A 45 -13.60 12.48 12.20
N THR A 46 -12.69 13.22 11.56
CA THR A 46 -12.40 13.07 10.13
C THR A 46 -11.08 12.33 9.95
N TYR A 47 -11.04 11.38 9.02
CA TYR A 47 -9.84 10.65 8.64
C TYR A 47 -9.53 10.83 7.16
N THR A 48 -8.31 11.26 6.86
CA THR A 48 -7.85 11.56 5.50
C THR A 48 -6.48 10.89 5.28
N PRO A 49 -6.42 9.67 4.71
CA PRO A 49 -5.17 8.99 4.48
C PRO A 49 -4.46 9.49 3.20
N THR A 50 -3.13 9.43 3.23
CA THR A 50 -2.27 9.71 2.08
C THR A 50 -1.42 8.49 1.76
N VAL A 51 -1.41 8.08 0.50
CA VAL A 51 -0.60 6.97 -0.01
C VAL A 51 0.59 7.52 -0.77
N THR A 52 1.78 7.17 -0.33
CA THR A 52 3.02 7.51 -1.03
C THR A 52 3.39 6.41 -2.03
N PRO A 53 3.92 6.77 -3.21
CA PRO A 53 4.36 5.78 -4.18
C PRO A 53 5.54 4.97 -3.63
N VAL A 54 5.63 3.71 -4.04
CA VAL A 54 6.77 2.83 -3.75
C VAL A 54 7.38 2.39 -5.07
N THR A 55 8.71 2.45 -5.17
CA THR A 55 9.44 2.12 -6.40
C THR A 55 10.44 1.00 -6.13
N PRO A 56 10.27 -0.19 -6.74
CA PRO A 56 11.29 -1.23 -6.81
C PRO A 56 12.65 -0.74 -7.30
N THR A 57 13.72 -1.39 -6.86
CA THR A 57 15.01 -1.31 -7.57
C THR A 57 15.45 -2.69 -8.04
N ALA A 58 16.31 -2.73 -9.06
CA ALA A 58 16.85 -3.97 -9.59
C ALA A 58 18.35 -3.82 -9.89
N ALA A 59 19.10 -4.88 -9.64
CA ALA A 59 20.50 -5.01 -10.02
C ALA A 59 20.61 -6.05 -11.15
N PRO A 60 21.23 -5.70 -12.30
CA PRO A 60 21.44 -6.64 -13.40
C PRO A 60 22.43 -7.73 -12.99
N ALA A 61 22.29 -8.90 -13.61
CA ALA A 61 23.28 -9.97 -13.50
C ALA A 61 24.11 -9.99 -14.78
N GLU A 62 25.41 -9.77 -14.63
CA GLU A 62 26.37 -9.83 -15.73
C GLU A 62 27.03 -11.21 -15.78
N SER A 63 27.33 -11.69 -16.98
CA SER A 63 28.02 -12.96 -17.21
C SER A 63 28.98 -12.83 -18.38
N SER A 64 30.12 -13.53 -18.32
CA SER A 64 31.13 -13.54 -19.37
C SER A 64 31.67 -14.94 -19.60
N GLY A 65 32.01 -15.26 -20.85
CA GLY A 65 32.54 -16.57 -21.21
C GLY A 65 32.87 -16.71 -22.70
N VAL A 66 33.40 -17.87 -23.05
CA VAL A 66 33.74 -18.22 -24.44
C VAL A 66 32.49 -18.33 -25.30
N GLN A 67 32.62 -18.06 -26.60
CA GLN A 67 31.53 -18.15 -27.55
C GLN A 67 30.93 -19.56 -27.58
N GLY A 68 29.60 -19.65 -27.58
CA GLY A 68 28.86 -20.91 -27.62
C GLY A 68 28.64 -21.57 -26.25
N ALA A 69 29.21 -21.05 -25.17
CA ALA A 69 28.91 -21.52 -23.82
C ALA A 69 27.61 -20.92 -23.29
N THR A 70 26.77 -21.75 -22.65
CA THR A 70 25.60 -21.26 -21.91
C THR A 70 26.03 -20.29 -20.83
N GLN A 71 25.41 -19.11 -20.82
CA GLN A 71 25.59 -18.10 -19.78
C GLN A 71 24.40 -18.14 -18.82
N THR A 72 24.67 -17.89 -17.54
CA THR A 72 23.64 -17.81 -16.50
C THR A 72 23.84 -16.55 -15.68
N GLY A 73 22.75 -15.86 -15.36
CA GLY A 73 22.73 -14.74 -14.43
C GLY A 73 21.37 -14.66 -13.74
N LYS A 74 21.35 -14.41 -12.44
CA LYS A 74 20.11 -14.18 -11.68
C LYS A 74 20.04 -12.71 -11.27
N PRO A 75 19.16 -11.89 -11.87
CA PRO A 75 18.95 -10.51 -11.43
C PRO A 75 18.37 -10.49 -10.01
N VAL A 76 18.69 -9.42 -9.27
CA VAL A 76 18.17 -9.20 -7.91
C VAL A 76 17.24 -8.01 -7.94
N PHE A 77 16.06 -8.16 -7.32
CA PHE A 77 15.10 -7.10 -7.11
C PHE A 77 15.03 -6.77 -5.62
N THR A 78 14.91 -5.49 -5.30
CA THR A 78 14.78 -4.98 -3.93
C THR A 78 13.49 -4.19 -3.84
N GLU A 79 12.67 -4.52 -2.83
CA GLU A 79 11.42 -3.82 -2.56
C GLU A 79 11.62 -2.33 -2.22
N GLY A 80 10.64 -1.50 -2.57
CA GLY A 80 10.67 -0.06 -2.28
C GLY A 80 10.21 0.29 -0.86
N ASP A 81 9.33 -0.52 -0.27
CA ASP A 81 8.83 -0.41 1.11
C ASP A 81 8.50 -1.82 1.63
N SER A 82 8.95 -2.15 2.84
CA SER A 82 8.79 -3.49 3.44
C SER A 82 7.34 -3.84 3.80
N ARG A 83 6.45 -2.85 3.80
CA ARG A 83 5.00 -3.08 3.98
C ARG A 83 4.31 -3.40 2.66
N VAL A 84 5.00 -3.28 1.52
CA VAL A 84 4.47 -3.57 0.18
C VAL A 84 5.40 -4.59 -0.51
N PRO A 85 5.37 -5.86 -0.09
CA PRO A 85 6.27 -6.88 -0.60
C PRO A 85 6.03 -7.22 -2.07
N MET A 86 7.11 -7.65 -2.74
CA MET A 86 7.10 -8.15 -4.12
C MET A 86 6.75 -9.65 -4.13
N ASN A 87 5.52 -9.99 -4.52
CA ASN A 87 5.07 -11.38 -4.70
C ASN A 87 5.03 -11.79 -6.18
#